data_AF-A0A0W0UHS8-F1
#
_entry.id   AF-A0A0W0UHS8-F1
#
_cell.length_a   1.000
_cell.length_b   1.000
_cell.length_c   1.000
_cell.angle_alpha   90.00
_cell.angle_beta   90.00
_cell.angle_gamma   90.00
#
_symmetry.space_group_name_H-M   'P 1'
#
loop_
_entity.id
_entity.type
_entity.pdbx_description
1 polymer ?
#
loop_
_entity_poly.entity_id
_entity_poly.type
_entity_poly.pdbx_seq_one_letter_code
_entity_poly.pdbx_strand_id
1 'polypeptide(L)'
;MPVYEDLQFKAKNLAVSLTHALVERVSYGGLFCTCFPSITNQQLFNDADLIRQTAECLDFYTGVTCSGKEITPRIRYHVLVGIYLYVWYQYDNLLQSYLNKPLLKLFQQHLGLSSLSQLEPEFYKSCLEELDDFCNWVYEKSNQYQQTHQLFQAFPSNMQGNLHIQKEQVTASLSWDNLFSGLMTKIGIKSLF
;
A
#
# COMPACT_ATOMS: atom_id res chain seq x y z
N MET A 1 7.60 12.41 -9.40
CA MET A 1 7.08 11.03 -9.31
C MET A 1 7.94 10.09 -10.15
N PRO A 2 8.11 8.82 -9.73
CA PRO A 2 8.92 7.85 -10.45
C PRO A 2 8.27 7.43 -11.77
N VAL A 3 9.11 6.91 -12.67
CA VAL A 3 8.65 6.25 -13.90
C VAL A 3 8.12 4.85 -13.55
N TYR A 4 7.13 4.35 -14.29
CA TYR A 4 6.43 3.10 -13.98
C TYR A 4 7.37 1.90 -13.85
N GLU A 5 8.28 1.71 -14.80
CA GLU A 5 9.20 0.57 -14.83
C GLU A 5 10.13 0.56 -13.60
N ASP A 6 10.63 1.75 -13.19
CA ASP A 6 11.46 1.90 -11.99
C ASP A 6 10.66 1.61 -10.72
N LEU A 7 9.43 2.12 -10.64
CA LEU A 7 8.55 1.87 -9.50
C LEU A 7 8.19 0.38 -9.39
N GLN A 8 7.89 -0.27 -10.51
CA GLN A 8 7.56 -1.70 -10.55
C GLN A 8 8.77 -2.55 -10.17
N PHE A 9 9.96 -2.21 -10.67
CA PHE A 9 11.21 -2.88 -10.28
C PHE A 9 11.46 -2.77 -8.77
N LYS A 10 11.32 -1.56 -8.20
CA LYS A 10 11.46 -1.32 -6.77
C LYS A 10 10.41 -2.07 -5.94
N ALA A 11 9.16 -2.12 -6.40
CA ALA A 11 8.08 -2.86 -5.76
C ALA A 11 8.33 -4.38 -5.73
N LYS A 12 8.81 -4.95 -6.84
CA LYS A 12 9.19 -6.37 -6.94
C LYS A 12 10.33 -6.74 -5.96
N ASN A 13 11.18 -5.79 -5.60
CA ASN A 13 12.30 -5.98 -4.68
C ASN A 13 12.03 -5.47 -3.25
N LEU A 14 10.79 -5.05 -2.94
CA LEU A 14 10.48 -4.34 -1.69
C LEU A 14 10.80 -5.17 -0.43
N ALA A 15 10.46 -6.47 -0.41
CA ALA A 15 10.73 -7.34 0.74
C ALA A 15 12.23 -7.49 1.03
N VAL A 16 13.06 -7.51 -0.02
CA VAL A 16 14.53 -7.55 0.09
C VAL A 16 15.03 -6.23 0.69
N SER A 17 14.59 -5.10 0.14
CA SER A 17 14.92 -3.77 0.66
C SER A 17 14.50 -3.58 2.13
N LEU A 18 13.33 -4.11 2.51
CA LEU A 18 12.85 -4.07 3.90
C LEU A 18 13.74 -4.89 4.83
N THR A 19 14.16 -6.08 4.40
CA THR A 19 15.08 -6.93 5.16
C THR A 19 16.39 -6.18 5.44
N HIS A 20 16.98 -5.56 4.42
CA HIS A 20 18.18 -4.75 4.57
C HIS A 20 17.99 -3.58 5.54
N ALA A 21 16.90 -2.81 5.38
CA ALA A 21 16.60 -1.67 6.26
C ALA A 21 16.40 -2.07 7.73
N LEU A 22 15.85 -3.27 7.98
CA LEU A 22 15.71 -3.80 9.35
C LEU A 22 17.05 -4.27 9.93
N VAL A 23 17.88 -4.95 9.14
CA VAL A 23 19.21 -5.43 9.59
C VAL A 23 20.15 -4.27 9.90
N GLU A 24 20.15 -3.21 9.09
CA GLU A 24 20.92 -1.99 9.36
C GLU A 24 20.53 -1.35 10.70
N ARG A 25 19.23 -1.30 11.02
CA ARG A 25 18.74 -0.74 12.29
C ARG A 25 19.25 -1.53 13.51
N VAL A 26 19.32 -2.85 13.41
CA VAL A 26 19.85 -3.71 14.48
C VAL A 26 21.36 -3.49 14.67
N SER A 27 22.08 -3.27 13.58
CA SER A 27 23.54 -3.10 13.57
C SER A 27 24.00 -1.78 14.21
N TYR A 28 23.21 -0.70 14.09
CA TYR A 28 23.52 0.61 14.68
C TYR A 28 22.98 0.83 16.11
N GLY A 29 22.20 -0.11 16.66
CA GLY A 29 21.54 0.01 17.98
C GLY A 29 21.82 -1.14 18.96
N GLY A 30 22.78 -2.00 18.63
CA GLY A 30 23.05 -3.21 19.42
C GLY A 30 23.71 -2.90 20.75
N LEU A 31 22.92 -2.79 21.82
CA LEU A 31 23.25 -3.35 23.14
C LEU A 31 22.03 -3.56 24.07
N PHE A 32 20.84 -3.04 23.76
CA PHE A 32 19.66 -3.28 24.59
C PHE A 32 18.37 -3.35 23.76
N CYS A 33 17.97 -4.55 23.31
CA CYS A 33 16.56 -4.88 22.98
C CYS A 33 16.43 -6.34 22.51
N THR A 34 16.54 -7.30 23.43
CA THR A 34 16.10 -8.69 23.20
C THR A 34 14.60 -8.88 23.40
N CYS A 35 13.82 -7.79 23.40
CA CYS A 35 12.42 -7.78 23.88
C CYS A 35 11.43 -7.12 22.89
N PHE A 36 11.67 -7.15 21.57
CA PHE A 36 10.64 -6.75 20.60
C PHE A 36 10.04 -7.97 19.89
N PRO A 37 8.70 -8.07 19.80
CA PRO A 37 8.00 -9.29 19.44
C PRO A 37 8.12 -9.55 17.93
N SER A 38 8.38 -10.80 17.56
CA SER A 38 8.45 -11.26 16.16
C SER A 38 7.19 -10.99 15.35
N ILE A 39 6.05 -10.75 16.02
CA ILE A 39 4.73 -10.56 15.43
C ILE A 39 4.63 -9.23 14.65
N THR A 40 5.29 -8.15 15.09
CA THR A 40 5.19 -6.83 14.43
C THR A 40 5.89 -6.81 13.06
N ASN A 41 6.95 -7.61 12.90
CA ASN A 41 7.65 -7.72 11.62
C ASN A 41 6.84 -8.51 10.58
N GLN A 42 6.05 -9.50 11.01
CA GLN A 42 5.30 -10.34 10.07
C GLN A 42 4.30 -9.53 9.25
N GLN A 43 3.58 -8.58 9.87
CA GLN A 43 2.65 -7.72 9.14
C GLN A 43 3.37 -6.86 8.09
N LEU A 44 4.55 -6.30 8.42
CA LEU A 44 5.34 -5.52 7.47
C LEU A 44 5.79 -6.34 6.26
N PHE A 45 6.18 -7.60 6.49
CA PHE A 45 6.54 -8.50 5.40
C PHE A 45 5.32 -8.92 4.58
N ASN A 46 4.17 -9.16 5.21
CA ASN A 46 2.92 -9.44 4.49
C ASN A 46 2.52 -8.26 3.58
N ASP A 47 2.63 -7.02 4.08
CA ASP A 47 2.29 -5.83 3.32
C ASP A 47 3.31 -5.53 2.20
N ALA A 48 4.60 -5.78 2.47
CA ALA A 48 5.63 -5.71 1.44
C ALA A 48 5.41 -6.78 0.35
N ASP A 49 4.97 -7.98 0.75
CA ASP A 49 4.67 -9.07 -0.16
C ASP A 49 3.41 -8.79 -0.99
N LEU A 50 2.38 -8.18 -0.40
CA LEU A 50 1.19 -7.72 -1.13
C LEU A 50 1.56 -6.73 -2.25
N ILE A 51 2.42 -5.76 -1.97
CA ILE A 51 2.92 -4.80 -2.97
C ILE A 51 3.76 -5.53 -4.04
N ARG A 52 4.63 -6.46 -3.64
CA ARG A 52 5.44 -7.27 -4.57
C ARG A 52 4.56 -8.07 -5.52
N GLN A 53 3.60 -8.83 -4.99
CA GLN A 53 2.67 -9.64 -5.77
C GLN A 53 1.79 -8.79 -6.68
N THR A 54 1.36 -7.61 -6.22
CA THR A 54 0.66 -6.64 -7.08
C THR A 54 1.53 -6.23 -8.26
N ALA A 55 2.79 -5.87 -8.01
CA ALA A 55 3.72 -5.48 -9.06
C ALA A 55 4.03 -6.60 -10.08
N GLU A 56 4.10 -7.86 -9.64
CA GLU A 56 4.24 -9.02 -10.51
C GLU A 56 2.98 -9.29 -11.34
N CYS A 57 1.81 -9.17 -10.73
CA CYS A 57 0.54 -9.42 -11.39
C CYS A 57 0.22 -8.37 -12.48
N LEU A 58 0.73 -7.13 -12.33
CA LEU A 58 0.57 -6.07 -13.32
C LEU A 58 1.14 -6.38 -14.71
N ASP A 59 2.09 -7.31 -14.83
CA ASP A 59 2.61 -7.76 -16.13
C ASP A 59 1.52 -8.46 -16.96
N PHE A 60 0.52 -9.06 -16.31
CA PHE A 60 -0.60 -9.78 -16.91
C PHE A 60 -1.85 -8.90 -17.07
N TYR A 61 -1.87 -7.72 -16.45
CA TYR A 61 -3.02 -6.83 -16.43
C TYR A 61 -3.21 -6.16 -17.79
N THR A 62 -4.10 -6.74 -18.61
CA THR A 62 -4.33 -6.40 -20.02
C THR A 62 -5.82 -6.47 -20.36
N GLY A 63 -6.22 -5.79 -21.43
CA GLY A 63 -7.61 -5.72 -21.88
C GLY A 63 -8.30 -4.44 -21.42
N VAL A 64 -9.52 -4.57 -20.90
CA VAL A 64 -10.38 -3.45 -20.51
C VAL A 64 -10.72 -3.58 -19.02
N THR A 65 -10.72 -2.48 -18.28
CA THR A 65 -11.13 -2.41 -16.88
C THR A 65 -12.64 -2.68 -16.73
N CYS A 66 -13.10 -2.98 -15.51
CA CYS A 66 -14.53 -3.09 -15.21
C CYS A 66 -15.29 -1.78 -15.52
N SER A 67 -14.60 -0.63 -15.42
CA SER A 67 -15.11 0.69 -15.80
C SER A 67 -15.08 0.96 -17.32
N GLY A 68 -14.67 0.01 -18.15
CA GLY A 68 -14.69 0.13 -19.62
C GLY A 68 -13.49 0.86 -20.23
N LYS A 69 -12.41 1.10 -19.46
CA LYS A 69 -11.19 1.78 -19.92
C LYS A 69 -10.17 0.76 -20.45
N GLU A 70 -9.48 1.08 -21.53
CA GLU A 70 -8.36 0.26 -22.00
C GLU A 70 -7.20 0.31 -21.00
N ILE A 71 -6.65 -0.85 -20.65
CA ILE A 71 -5.54 -0.96 -19.68
C ILE A 71 -4.24 -0.47 -20.33
N THR A 72 -3.87 0.76 -19.98
CA THR A 72 -2.64 1.43 -20.42
C THR A 72 -1.54 1.35 -19.35
N PRO A 73 -0.26 1.63 -19.69
CA PRO A 73 0.81 1.76 -18.70
C PRO A 73 0.49 2.78 -17.59
N ARG A 74 -0.27 3.84 -17.92
CA ARG A 74 -0.73 4.82 -16.94
C ARG A 74 -1.69 4.23 -15.91
N ILE A 75 -2.61 3.36 -16.34
CA ILE A 75 -3.52 2.65 -15.42
C ILE A 75 -2.71 1.72 -14.52
N ARG A 76 -1.77 0.95 -15.07
CA ARG A 76 -0.88 0.08 -14.28
C ARG A 76 -0.06 0.89 -13.26
N TYR A 77 0.40 2.06 -13.65
CA TYR A 77 1.07 2.99 -12.74
C TYR A 77 0.15 3.47 -11.61
N HIS A 78 -1.09 3.87 -11.91
CA HIS A 78 -2.08 4.25 -10.90
C HIS A 78 -2.41 3.11 -9.93
N VAL A 79 -2.56 1.87 -10.42
CA VAL A 79 -2.76 0.68 -9.57
C VAL A 79 -1.57 0.49 -8.63
N LEU A 80 -0.36 0.58 -9.17
CA LEU A 80 0.86 0.37 -8.39
C LEU A 80 1.03 1.46 -7.32
N VAL A 81 0.81 2.73 -7.66
CA VAL A 81 0.78 3.81 -6.67
C VAL A 81 -0.35 3.58 -5.67
N GLY A 82 -1.53 3.19 -6.14
CA GLY A 82 -2.70 2.88 -5.31
C GLY A 82 -2.40 1.87 -4.22
N ILE A 83 -1.69 0.77 -4.52
CA ILE A 83 -1.36 -0.23 -3.49
C ILE A 83 -0.37 0.32 -2.45
N TYR A 84 0.59 1.17 -2.86
CA TYR A 84 1.44 1.88 -1.90
C TYR A 84 0.62 2.80 -0.99
N LEU A 85 -0.33 3.56 -1.56
CA LEU A 85 -1.18 4.48 -0.78
C LEU A 85 -2.10 3.73 0.18
N TYR A 86 -2.69 2.62 -0.28
CA TYR A 86 -3.52 1.73 0.52
C TYR A 86 -2.76 1.22 1.74
N VAL A 87 -1.55 0.71 1.55
CA VAL A 87 -0.73 0.20 2.64
C VAL A 87 -0.23 1.34 3.53
N TRP A 88 0.32 2.42 2.96
CA TRP A 88 0.83 3.57 3.72
C TRP A 88 -0.24 4.12 4.66
N TYR A 89 -1.47 4.28 4.20
CA TYR A 89 -2.59 4.79 5.00
C TYR A 89 -2.85 3.98 6.29
N GLN A 90 -2.56 2.67 6.30
CA GLN A 90 -2.70 1.83 7.51
C GLN A 90 -1.67 2.17 8.60
N TYR A 91 -0.55 2.78 8.20
CA TYR A 91 0.59 3.12 9.04
C TYR A 91 0.66 4.60 9.40
N ASP A 92 -0.29 5.41 8.96
CA ASP A 92 -0.23 6.87 9.08
C ASP A 92 -0.66 7.41 10.47
N ASN A 93 -0.94 6.53 11.44
CA ASN A 93 -1.08 6.97 12.83
C ASN A 93 0.30 7.11 13.51
N LEU A 94 0.43 8.05 14.47
CA LEU A 94 1.72 8.42 15.06
C LEU A 94 2.51 7.24 15.66
N LEU A 95 1.82 6.29 16.31
CA LEU A 95 2.42 5.11 16.93
C LEU A 95 2.92 4.11 15.89
N GLN A 96 2.11 3.80 14.88
CA GLN A 96 2.48 2.89 13.80
C GLN A 96 3.53 3.50 12.87
N SER A 97 3.49 4.82 12.63
CA SER A 97 4.50 5.52 11.84
C SER A 97 5.88 5.45 12.50
N TYR A 98 5.93 5.58 13.83
CA TYR A 98 7.18 5.44 14.58
C TYR A 98 7.71 4.00 14.59
N LEU A 99 6.83 3.01 14.82
CA LEU A 99 7.22 1.60 14.89
C LEU A 99 7.65 1.03 13.54
N ASN A 100 6.98 1.45 12.46
CA ASN A 100 7.13 0.90 11.11
C ASN A 100 7.92 1.81 10.16
N LYS A 101 8.74 2.70 10.74
CA LYS A 101 9.59 3.66 10.02
C LYS A 101 10.42 3.06 8.88
N PRO A 102 10.97 1.82 8.95
CA PRO A 102 11.70 1.23 7.82
C PRO A 102 10.85 1.07 6.56
N LEU A 103 9.63 0.54 6.69
CA LEU A 103 8.72 0.34 5.56
C LEU A 103 8.25 1.69 4.98
N LEU A 104 7.88 2.63 5.85
CA LEU A 104 7.46 3.97 5.43
C LEU A 104 8.57 4.73 4.70
N LYS A 105 9.83 4.62 5.15
CA LYS A 105 10.96 5.20 4.44
C LYS A 105 11.13 4.63 3.03
N LEU A 106 10.92 3.33 2.85
CA LEU A 106 10.96 2.72 1.53
C LEU A 106 9.83 3.25 0.64
N PHE A 107 8.63 3.43 1.17
CA PHE A 107 7.51 4.02 0.41
C PHE A 107 7.83 5.46 -0.02
N GLN A 108 8.35 6.27 0.92
CA GLN A 108 8.79 7.63 0.65
C GLN A 108 9.85 7.68 -0.46
N GLN A 109 10.86 6.79 -0.40
CA GLN A 109 11.92 6.69 -1.40
C GLN A 109 11.41 6.21 -2.76
N HIS A 110 10.53 5.20 -2.78
CA HIS A 110 10.01 4.63 -4.02
C HIS A 110 9.11 5.63 -4.75
N LEU A 111 8.22 6.32 -4.03
CA LEU A 111 7.29 7.29 -4.60
C LEU A 111 7.92 8.69 -4.78
N GLY A 112 9.05 8.96 -4.13
CA GLY A 112 9.67 10.28 -4.11
C GLY A 112 8.84 11.31 -3.34
N LEU A 113 8.18 10.87 -2.27
CA LEU A 113 7.27 11.68 -1.45
C LEU A 113 7.73 11.65 0.00
N SER A 114 7.61 12.76 0.72
CA SER A 114 7.87 12.79 2.17
C SER A 114 6.62 12.48 2.99
N SER A 115 5.44 12.81 2.47
CA SER A 115 4.15 12.57 3.11
C SER A 115 3.07 12.37 2.06
N LEU A 116 1.97 11.70 2.43
CA LEU A 116 0.80 11.55 1.58
C LEU A 116 0.16 12.89 1.20
N SER A 117 0.28 13.91 2.07
CA SER A 117 -0.23 15.28 1.82
C SER A 117 0.44 16.02 0.66
N GLN A 118 1.56 15.52 0.13
CA GLN A 118 2.19 16.08 -1.08
C GLN A 118 1.44 15.70 -2.37
N LEU A 119 0.50 14.76 -2.29
CA LEU A 119 -0.31 14.35 -3.42
C LEU A 119 -1.47 15.32 -3.65
N GLU A 120 -1.93 15.42 -4.89
CA GLU A 120 -3.23 16.04 -5.14
C GLU A 120 -4.34 15.05 -4.72
N PRO A 121 -5.38 15.50 -3.99
CA PRO A 121 -6.48 14.62 -3.57
C PRO A 121 -7.13 13.85 -4.71
N GLU A 122 -7.28 14.48 -5.89
CA GLU A 122 -7.84 13.83 -7.07
C GLU A 122 -6.93 12.74 -7.64
N PHE A 123 -5.62 12.96 -7.64
CA PHE A 123 -4.66 11.94 -8.05
C PHE A 123 -4.68 10.75 -7.08
N TYR A 124 -4.71 11.01 -5.78
CA TYR A 124 -4.82 9.98 -4.76
C TYR A 124 -6.09 9.15 -4.94
N LYS A 125 -7.24 9.81 -5.12
CA LYS A 125 -8.53 9.17 -5.36
C LYS A 125 -8.50 8.31 -6.63
N SER A 126 -7.99 8.85 -7.73
CA SER A 126 -7.86 8.11 -8.99
C SER A 126 -7.00 6.85 -8.83
N CYS A 127 -5.91 6.90 -8.07
CA CYS A 127 -5.09 5.72 -7.80
C CYS A 127 -5.86 4.64 -7.03
N LEU A 128 -6.69 5.02 -6.05
CA LEU A 128 -7.52 4.07 -5.31
C LEU A 128 -8.66 3.49 -6.14
N GLU A 129 -9.22 4.26 -7.07
CA GLU A 129 -10.24 3.78 -8.01
C GLU A 129 -9.66 2.75 -8.99
N GLU A 130 -8.50 3.03 -9.58
CA GLU A 130 -7.85 2.07 -10.48
C GLU A 130 -7.40 0.82 -9.72
N LEU A 131 -6.94 0.94 -8.46
CA LEU A 131 -6.64 -0.22 -7.62
C LEU A 131 -7.89 -1.08 -7.35
N ASP A 132 -9.04 -0.44 -7.13
CA ASP A 132 -10.32 -1.13 -6.90
C ASP A 132 -10.76 -1.93 -8.13
N ASP A 133 -10.70 -1.30 -9.31
CA ASP A 133 -10.95 -1.97 -10.60
C ASP A 133 -9.97 -3.13 -10.84
N PHE A 134 -8.70 -2.97 -10.46
CA PHE A 134 -7.72 -4.04 -10.54
C PHE A 134 -8.04 -5.20 -9.59
N CYS A 135 -8.52 -4.95 -8.36
CA CYS A 135 -8.92 -6.01 -7.44
C CYS A 135 -10.07 -6.84 -8.02
N ASN A 136 -11.04 -6.18 -8.66
CA ASN A 136 -12.14 -6.86 -9.36
C ASN A 136 -11.62 -7.73 -10.51
N TRP A 137 -10.69 -7.20 -11.31
CA TRP A 137 -10.06 -7.98 -12.37
C TRP A 137 -9.28 -9.20 -11.83
N VAL A 138 -8.53 -9.04 -10.73
CA VAL A 138 -7.81 -10.16 -10.08
C VAL A 138 -8.80 -11.24 -9.63
N TYR A 139 -9.93 -10.86 -9.06
CA TYR A 139 -11.00 -11.79 -8.67
C TYR A 139 -11.55 -12.55 -9.88
N GLU A 140 -11.94 -11.84 -10.95
CA GLU A 140 -12.46 -12.43 -12.19
C GLU A 140 -11.45 -13.37 -12.87
N LYS A 141 -10.16 -13.04 -12.78
CA LYS A 141 -9.05 -13.78 -13.39
C LYS A 141 -8.31 -14.70 -12.44
N SER A 142 -8.85 -14.93 -11.23
CA SER A 142 -8.19 -15.70 -10.15
C SER A 142 -7.86 -17.15 -10.51
N ASN A 143 -8.52 -17.73 -11.51
CA ASN A 143 -8.26 -19.08 -12.01
C ASN A 143 -7.53 -19.12 -13.36
N GLN A 144 -7.23 -17.95 -13.95
CA GLN A 144 -6.62 -17.85 -15.28
C GLN A 144 -5.09 -17.82 -15.22
N TYR A 145 -4.51 -17.14 -14.22
CA TYR A 145 -3.06 -17.02 -14.03
C TYR A 145 -2.67 -17.42 -12.61
N GLN A 146 -1.47 -17.99 -12.45
CA GLN A 146 -0.96 -18.32 -11.11
C GLN A 146 -0.77 -17.05 -10.27
N GLN A 147 -0.34 -15.96 -10.89
CA GLN A 147 -0.07 -14.67 -10.25
C GLN A 147 -1.36 -14.02 -9.73
N THR A 148 -2.46 -14.08 -10.51
CA THR A 148 -3.76 -13.59 -10.06
C THR A 148 -4.31 -14.47 -8.93
N HIS A 149 -4.11 -15.77 -8.98
CA HIS A 149 -4.50 -16.68 -7.90
C HIS A 149 -3.77 -16.37 -6.58
N GLN A 150 -2.45 -16.24 -6.65
CA GLN A 150 -1.61 -15.94 -5.48
C GLN A 150 -1.98 -14.57 -4.89
N LEU A 151 -2.12 -13.55 -5.73
CA LEU A 151 -2.49 -12.22 -5.29
C LEU A 151 -3.89 -12.18 -4.68
N PHE A 152 -4.85 -12.91 -5.26
CA PHE A 152 -6.19 -13.05 -4.70
C PHE A 152 -6.17 -13.66 -3.29
N GLN A 153 -5.33 -14.67 -3.06
CA GLN A 153 -5.15 -15.27 -1.73
C GLN A 153 -4.42 -14.33 -0.75
N ALA A 154 -3.57 -13.44 -1.24
CA ALA A 154 -2.82 -12.48 -0.43
C ALA A 154 -3.65 -11.24 -0.06
N PHE A 155 -4.78 -10.98 -0.73
CA PHE A 155 -5.64 -9.84 -0.40
C PHE A 155 -6.16 -9.92 1.03
N PRO A 156 -6.04 -8.82 1.82
CA PRO A 156 -6.69 -8.73 3.11
C PRO A 156 -8.20 -8.95 2.98
N SER A 157 -8.80 -9.69 3.92
CA SER A 157 -10.23 -10.01 3.91
C SER A 157 -11.15 -8.79 3.91
N ASN A 158 -10.66 -7.65 4.39
CA ASN A 158 -11.36 -6.36 4.44
C ASN A 158 -10.81 -5.33 3.43
N MET A 159 -10.03 -5.73 2.43
CA MET A 159 -9.36 -4.81 1.50
C MET A 159 -10.36 -3.87 0.80
N GLN A 160 -11.42 -4.43 0.23
CA GLN A 160 -12.49 -3.68 -0.45
C GLN A 160 -13.19 -2.66 0.47
N GLY A 161 -13.51 -3.05 1.71
CA GLY A 161 -14.10 -2.15 2.70
C GLY A 161 -13.15 -1.03 3.11
N ASN A 162 -11.86 -1.34 3.29
CA ASN A 162 -10.84 -0.36 3.65
C ASN A 162 -10.59 0.64 2.51
N LEU A 163 -10.55 0.17 1.25
CA LEU A 163 -10.45 1.03 0.07
C LEU A 163 -11.65 1.99 -0.03
N HIS A 164 -12.86 1.49 0.23
CA HIS A 164 -14.06 2.32 0.24
C HIS A 164 -13.97 3.43 1.30
N ILE A 165 -13.62 3.08 2.55
CA ILE A 165 -13.44 4.06 3.63
C ILE A 165 -12.37 5.10 3.26
N GLN A 166 -11.23 4.66 2.71
CA GLN A 166 -10.14 5.54 2.32
C GLN A 166 -10.56 6.52 1.20
N LYS A 167 -11.33 6.06 0.21
CA LYS A 167 -11.90 6.89 -0.87
C LYS A 167 -12.92 7.91 -0.35
N GLU A 168 -13.81 7.48 0.56
CA GLU A 168 -14.83 8.36 1.16
C GLU A 168 -14.18 9.48 1.97
N GLN A 169 -13.12 9.17 2.74
CA GLN A 169 -12.42 10.19 3.51
C GLN A 169 -11.83 11.27 2.61
N VAL A 170 -11.20 10.89 1.50
CA VAL A 170 -10.65 11.87 0.52
C VAL A 170 -11.75 12.73 -0.09
N THR A 171 -12.90 12.12 -0.37
CA THR A 171 -14.03 12.84 -0.98
C THR A 171 -14.72 13.78 0.03
N ALA A 172 -14.86 13.36 1.29
CA ALA A 172 -15.46 14.16 2.36
C ALA A 172 -14.54 15.29 2.85
N SER A 173 -13.23 15.13 2.67
CA SER A 173 -12.24 16.13 3.02
C SER A 173 -11.41 16.50 1.80
N LEU A 174 -11.94 17.42 0.99
CA LEU A 174 -11.20 18.11 -0.08
C LEU A 174 -9.99 18.95 0.44
N SER A 175 -9.58 18.75 1.70
CA SER A 175 -8.38 19.30 2.33
C SER A 175 -7.68 18.22 3.14
N TRP A 176 -6.36 18.11 2.97
CA TRP A 176 -5.48 17.18 3.69
C TRP A 176 -5.53 17.35 5.22
N ASP A 177 -5.84 18.56 5.70
CA ASP A 177 -5.93 18.85 7.14
C ASP A 177 -7.05 18.06 7.83
N ASN A 178 -8.13 17.76 7.10
CA ASN A 178 -9.26 17.00 7.62
C ASN A 178 -9.11 15.49 7.41
N LEU A 179 -8.37 15.07 6.36
CA LEU A 179 -8.08 13.67 6.05
C LEU A 179 -7.34 12.97 7.19
N PHE A 180 -6.27 13.59 7.70
CA PHE A 180 -5.41 12.98 8.71
C PHE A 180 -5.81 13.33 10.16
N SER A 181 -6.56 14.41 10.36
CA SER A 181 -7.15 14.75 11.67
C SER A 181 -8.29 13.80 12.05
N GLY A 182 -9.09 13.33 11.08
CA GLY A 182 -10.15 12.34 11.31
C GLY A 182 -9.64 10.94 11.68
N LEU A 183 -8.41 10.60 11.28
CA LEU A 183 -7.72 9.36 11.66
C LEU A 183 -7.35 9.33 13.15
N MET A 184 -6.95 10.47 13.72
CA MET A 184 -6.60 10.61 15.14
C MET A 184 -7.80 10.36 16.07
N THR A 185 -9.03 10.57 15.61
CA THR A 185 -10.24 10.44 16.44
C THR A 185 -10.92 9.07 16.31
N LYS A 186 -10.78 8.36 15.19
CA LYS A 186 -11.48 7.08 14.96
C LYS A 186 -10.81 5.83 15.53
N ILE A 187 -9.53 5.89 15.91
CA ILE A 187 -8.81 4.75 16.55
C ILE A 187 -8.84 4.83 18.09
N GLY A 188 -9.66 5.74 18.66
CA GLY A 188 -9.81 5.89 20.11
C GLY A 188 -10.91 5.05 20.78
N ILE A 189 -11.77 4.33 20.03
CA ILE A 189 -12.90 3.59 20.64
C ILE A 189 -13.17 2.27 19.92
N LYS A 190 -12.37 1.24 20.22
CA LYS A 190 -12.82 -0.17 20.21
C LYS A 190 -12.09 -0.96 21.31
N SER A 191 -12.26 -0.50 22.55
CA SER A 191 -12.26 -1.34 23.74
C SER A 191 -13.16 -0.66 24.76
N LEU A 192 -14.11 -1.40 25.35
CA LEU A 192 -15.28 -0.96 26.14
C LEU A 192 -16.46 -0.61 25.22
N PHE A 193 -17.47 -1.44 25.00
CA PHE A 193 -18.15 -2.44 25.84
C PHE A 193 -18.52 -3.69 25.02
#